data_AF-A0A933UTB5-F1
#
_entry.id   AF-A0A933UTB5-F1
#
_cell.length_a   1.000
_cell.length_b   1.000
_cell.length_c   1.000
_cell.angle_alpha   90.00
_cell.angle_beta   90.00
_cell.angle_gamma   90.00
#
_symmetry.space_group_name_H-M   'P 1'
#
loop_
_entity.id
_entity.type
_entity.pdbx_description
1 polymer ?
#
loop_
_entity_poly.entity_id
_entity_poly.type
_entity_poly.pdbx_seq_one_letter_code
_entity_poly.pdbx_strand_id
1 'polypeptide(L)'
;MTDRPEAANGLAANSARHKVRTLDELGMVADLARAHGRKVVLAHGVFDLLHPGHIRHLEAAKREGDVLIVTCTADRFVNKGPNRPAFAENLRAEMLAAVHCVDWVGVNMKPTAVNVIETIKPDVFVKGEDYADPAQDITGKITDERQAVESHGGRIVFTHDITFSSTTLINRFLDIHEPRLRDYLDRLRGEDALAAIAREIEKLSTLEVLLVGETIIDEYSYVRAVGKSPKEHMIATRFEGNEVFAGGVIATAKHVAEVCRRVVVVTVIGAEDGDATEAFLRRSLPANVELIALRREGPTVRKVRFVDQGYLRKLFEVQHMDDRPIDRGLSERLEAEVARRAPGAALTLVNDFGHGMILPSLVATLTGAARFLAINVQSNSANLGFNLIDKYPRADFLCIDTIEARLATRDRHNPIRYVADDLLPRIIDCPRMIVTMGVEGCLVHEAGQPGRIIPAFTRTVTDTMGAGDAFFALASPLVAAGCPVEYAGLAGNAAGAIKVGIVGHRESVGKVALLKYITSLLR
;
A
#
# COMPACT_ATOMS: atom_id res chain seq x y z
N MET A 1 14.51 1.61 -68.36
CA MET A 1 15.37 1.76 -67.16
C MET A 1 14.59 1.21 -66.00
N THR A 2 15.12 0.14 -65.42
CA THR A 2 14.54 -0.70 -64.37
C THR A 2 14.66 -0.03 -63.00
N ASP A 3 13.55 0.18 -62.32
CA ASP A 3 13.54 0.45 -60.87
C ASP A 3 13.07 -0.80 -60.13
N ARG A 4 13.96 -1.36 -59.31
CA ARG A 4 13.69 -2.47 -58.40
C ARG A 4 13.16 -1.92 -57.07
N PRO A 5 12.11 -2.49 -56.47
CA PRO A 5 11.84 -2.34 -55.04
C PRO A 5 12.17 -3.65 -54.32
N GLU A 6 13.40 -3.82 -53.85
CA GLU A 6 13.74 -4.88 -52.88
C GLU A 6 14.72 -4.33 -51.83
N ALA A 7 14.19 -3.63 -50.83
CA ALA A 7 14.95 -3.28 -49.61
C ALA A 7 14.07 -3.08 -48.36
N ALA A 8 12.81 -3.52 -48.34
CA ALA A 8 11.93 -3.33 -47.18
C ALA A 8 11.77 -4.58 -46.28
N ASN A 9 12.19 -5.77 -46.73
CA ASN A 9 11.97 -7.02 -46.00
C ASN A 9 13.11 -7.47 -45.06
N GLY A 10 14.22 -6.73 -45.00
CA GLY A 10 15.41 -7.12 -44.21
C GLY A 10 15.38 -6.71 -42.72
N LEU A 11 14.54 -5.74 -42.33
CA LEU A 11 14.56 -5.15 -40.99
C LEU A 11 13.63 -5.87 -39.98
N ALA A 12 12.62 -6.60 -40.45
CA ALA A 12 11.74 -7.39 -39.56
C ALA A 12 12.38 -8.72 -39.11
N ALA A 13 13.30 -9.28 -39.90
CA ALA A 13 13.92 -10.58 -39.65
C ALA A 13 15.03 -10.55 -38.57
N ASN A 14 15.48 -9.36 -38.14
CA ASN A 14 16.61 -9.20 -37.23
C ASN A 14 16.21 -8.67 -35.84
N SER A 15 14.92 -8.68 -35.50
CA SER A 15 14.46 -8.27 -34.17
C SER A 15 14.64 -9.41 -33.17
N ALA A 16 15.30 -9.12 -32.03
CA ALA A 16 15.45 -10.07 -30.93
C ALA A 16 14.11 -10.58 -30.36
N ARG A 17 12.98 -9.93 -30.71
CA ARG A 17 11.61 -10.31 -30.32
C ARG A 17 11.23 -11.75 -30.65
N HIS A 18 11.85 -12.38 -31.64
CA HIS A 18 11.57 -13.79 -31.97
C HIS A 18 11.93 -14.78 -30.84
N LYS A 19 12.80 -14.37 -29.90
CA LYS A 19 13.14 -15.12 -28.69
C LYS A 19 12.09 -15.01 -27.58
N VAL A 20 11.17 -14.05 -27.66
CA VAL A 20 10.12 -13.86 -26.66
C VAL A 20 8.97 -14.83 -26.95
N ARG A 21 8.64 -15.68 -25.96
CA ARG A 21 7.67 -16.77 -26.08
C ARG A 21 6.76 -16.82 -24.85
N THR A 22 5.60 -17.43 -25.02
CA THR A 22 4.71 -17.79 -23.92
C THR A 22 5.36 -18.86 -23.03
N LEU A 23 4.92 -18.97 -21.76
CA LEU A 23 5.46 -19.98 -20.85
C LEU A 23 5.27 -21.42 -21.38
N ASP A 24 4.15 -21.70 -22.03
CA ASP A 24 3.87 -23.03 -22.60
C ASP A 24 4.83 -23.34 -23.76
N GLU A 25 5.07 -22.38 -24.65
CA GLU A 25 6.07 -22.51 -25.71
C GLU A 25 7.49 -22.71 -25.13
N LEU A 26 7.85 -22.02 -24.05
CA LEU A 26 9.14 -22.22 -23.38
C LEU A 26 9.26 -23.62 -22.78
N GLY A 27 8.17 -24.18 -22.25
CA GLY A 27 8.11 -25.59 -21.83
C GLY A 27 8.42 -26.55 -22.98
N MET A 28 7.78 -26.35 -24.13
CA MET A 28 8.04 -27.16 -25.33
C MET A 28 9.49 -27.03 -25.83
N VAL A 29 10.04 -25.81 -25.82
CA VAL A 29 11.45 -25.56 -26.16
C VAL A 29 12.39 -26.31 -25.21
N ALA A 30 12.10 -26.30 -23.92
CA ALA A 30 12.89 -26.99 -22.91
C ALA A 30 12.81 -28.52 -23.06
N ASP A 31 11.61 -29.07 -23.30
CA ASP A 31 11.41 -30.50 -23.57
C ASP A 31 12.18 -30.95 -24.82
N LEU A 32 12.12 -30.16 -25.89
CA LEU A 32 12.85 -30.45 -27.13
C LEU A 32 14.38 -30.39 -26.90
N ALA A 33 14.87 -29.42 -26.14
CA ALA A 33 16.29 -29.32 -25.82
C ALA A 33 16.77 -30.55 -25.03
N ARG A 34 16.02 -30.96 -23.99
CA ARG A 34 16.33 -32.16 -23.20
C ARG A 34 16.27 -33.44 -24.02
N ALA A 35 15.30 -33.56 -24.93
CA ALA A 35 15.20 -34.71 -25.84
C ALA A 35 16.44 -34.85 -26.75
N HIS A 36 17.12 -33.74 -27.05
CA HIS A 36 18.40 -33.71 -27.77
C HIS A 36 19.63 -33.80 -26.85
N GLY A 37 19.46 -34.13 -25.57
CA GLY A 37 20.53 -34.22 -24.59
C GLY A 37 21.16 -32.89 -24.19
N ARG A 38 20.50 -31.76 -24.50
CA ARG A 38 20.97 -30.41 -24.13
C ARG A 38 20.45 -30.03 -22.75
N LYS A 39 21.31 -29.43 -21.95
CA LYS A 39 21.03 -28.97 -20.59
C LYS A 39 20.33 -27.61 -20.60
N VAL A 40 19.18 -27.50 -19.95
CA VAL A 40 18.35 -26.29 -19.87
C VAL A 40 18.65 -25.53 -18.58
N VAL A 41 18.96 -24.24 -18.71
CA VAL A 41 19.20 -23.32 -17.62
C VAL A 41 18.06 -22.29 -17.57
N LEU A 42 17.57 -21.99 -16.37
CA LEU A 42 16.58 -20.96 -16.13
C LEU A 42 17.14 -19.87 -15.22
N ALA A 43 16.98 -18.60 -15.61
CA ALA A 43 17.13 -17.45 -14.72
C ALA A 43 15.79 -16.72 -14.60
N HIS A 44 15.44 -16.27 -13.38
CA HIS A 44 14.18 -15.56 -13.13
C HIS A 44 14.39 -14.31 -12.26
N GLY A 45 13.73 -13.21 -12.60
CA GLY A 45 13.79 -11.98 -11.81
C GLY A 45 12.93 -10.85 -12.37
N VAL A 46 13.04 -9.65 -11.78
CA VAL A 46 12.32 -8.47 -12.29
C VAL A 46 13.06 -7.87 -13.49
N PHE A 47 14.40 -7.83 -13.48
CA PHE A 47 15.22 -7.21 -14.53
C PHE A 47 14.73 -5.81 -14.93
N ASP A 48 14.53 -4.96 -13.90
CA ASP A 48 13.89 -3.65 -14.06
C ASP A 48 14.67 -2.74 -15.02
N LEU A 49 15.93 -2.44 -14.68
CA LEU A 49 16.90 -1.80 -15.57
C LEU A 49 18.02 -2.80 -15.87
N LEU A 50 18.30 -3.03 -17.14
CA LEU A 50 19.43 -3.87 -17.55
C LEU A 50 20.76 -3.10 -17.35
N HIS A 51 21.75 -3.76 -16.76
CA HIS A 51 23.06 -3.18 -16.45
C HIS A 51 24.14 -4.26 -16.49
N PRO A 52 25.45 -3.91 -16.46
CA PRO A 52 26.54 -4.89 -16.60
C PRO A 52 26.46 -6.07 -15.62
N GLY A 53 26.02 -5.84 -14.38
CA GLY A 53 25.81 -6.93 -13.41
C GLY A 53 24.82 -8.01 -13.88
N HIS A 54 23.71 -7.63 -14.53
CA HIS A 54 22.78 -8.60 -15.11
C HIS A 54 23.40 -9.34 -16.30
N ILE A 55 24.17 -8.66 -17.15
CA ILE A 55 24.83 -9.29 -18.29
C ILE A 55 25.79 -10.37 -17.79
N ARG A 56 26.63 -10.05 -16.81
CA ARG A 56 27.57 -11.02 -16.21
C ARG A 56 26.87 -12.16 -15.50
N HIS A 57 25.79 -11.88 -14.78
CA HIS A 57 24.94 -12.90 -14.15
C HIS A 57 24.37 -13.88 -15.20
N LEU A 58 23.84 -13.36 -16.31
CA LEU A 58 23.27 -14.20 -17.38
C LEU A 58 24.35 -14.95 -18.15
N GLU A 59 25.53 -14.37 -18.37
CA GLU A 59 26.69 -15.08 -18.93
C GLU A 59 27.17 -16.21 -18.02
N ALA A 60 27.19 -15.99 -16.71
CA ALA A 60 27.48 -17.05 -15.75
C ALA A 60 26.41 -18.14 -15.77
N ALA A 61 25.13 -17.76 -15.84
CA ALA A 61 24.02 -18.71 -15.98
C ALA A 61 24.18 -19.57 -17.26
N LYS A 62 24.51 -18.94 -18.40
CA LYS A 62 24.72 -19.65 -19.67
C LYS A 62 25.84 -20.70 -19.59
N ARG A 63 26.86 -20.53 -18.74
CA ARG A 63 27.93 -21.54 -18.57
C ARG A 63 27.47 -22.82 -17.87
N GLU A 64 26.31 -22.80 -17.22
CA GLU A 64 25.78 -23.97 -16.50
C GLU A 64 25.05 -24.97 -17.40
N GLY A 65 24.84 -24.65 -18.69
CA GLY A 65 24.16 -25.53 -19.64
C GLY A 65 24.15 -25.01 -21.08
N ASP A 66 23.32 -25.60 -21.92
CA ASP A 66 23.34 -25.38 -23.37
C ASP A 66 22.28 -24.39 -23.85
N VAL A 67 21.15 -24.29 -23.13
CA VAL A 67 20.01 -23.42 -23.47
C VAL A 67 19.65 -22.58 -22.25
N LEU A 68 19.85 -21.26 -22.32
CA LEU A 68 19.46 -20.31 -21.30
C LEU A 68 18.10 -19.69 -21.62
N ILE A 69 17.13 -20.01 -20.78
CA ILE A 69 15.82 -19.38 -20.76
C ILE A 69 15.79 -18.35 -19.63
N VAL A 70 15.37 -17.12 -19.93
CA VAL A 70 15.23 -16.06 -18.92
C VAL A 70 13.77 -15.67 -18.81
N THR A 71 13.24 -15.59 -17.59
CA THR A 71 11.86 -15.12 -17.39
C THR A 71 11.83 -13.89 -16.52
N CYS A 72 10.98 -12.93 -16.88
CA CYS A 72 10.78 -11.72 -16.10
C CYS A 72 9.41 -11.73 -15.39
N THR A 73 9.34 -11.21 -14.17
CA THR A 73 8.07 -11.08 -13.44
C THR A 73 7.17 -10.03 -14.11
N ALA A 74 5.88 -10.33 -14.28
CA ALA A 74 4.89 -9.37 -14.78
C ALA A 74 4.71 -8.15 -13.85
N ASP A 75 4.40 -6.98 -14.41
CA ASP A 75 4.39 -5.69 -13.71
C ASP A 75 3.53 -5.73 -12.44
N ARG A 76 2.33 -6.34 -12.54
CA ARG A 76 1.36 -6.48 -11.43
C ARG A 76 1.85 -7.28 -10.22
N PHE A 77 2.93 -8.05 -10.34
CA PHE A 77 3.50 -8.82 -9.23
C PHE A 77 4.82 -8.24 -8.70
N VAL A 78 5.25 -7.08 -9.21
CA VAL A 78 6.46 -6.40 -8.76
C VAL A 78 6.15 -5.52 -7.55
N ASN A 79 6.54 -5.99 -6.37
CA ASN A 79 6.30 -5.28 -5.10
C ASN A 79 7.47 -4.35 -4.73
N LYS A 80 7.72 -3.33 -5.55
CA LYS A 80 8.76 -2.30 -5.31
C LYS A 80 8.19 -0.91 -5.01
N GLY A 81 6.86 -0.82 -4.89
CA GLY A 81 6.12 0.42 -4.67
C GLY A 81 5.55 1.03 -5.97
N PRO A 82 4.84 2.15 -5.85
CA PRO A 82 4.22 2.85 -6.97
C PRO A 82 5.25 3.24 -8.05
N ASN A 83 4.80 3.25 -9.31
CA ASN A 83 5.62 3.57 -10.48
C ASN A 83 6.83 2.62 -10.69
N ARG A 84 6.80 1.42 -10.09
CA ARG A 84 7.78 0.35 -10.31
C ARG A 84 7.08 -0.92 -10.82
N PRO A 85 7.67 -1.66 -11.77
CA PRO A 85 8.98 -1.44 -12.41
C PRO A 85 8.99 -0.18 -13.29
N ALA A 86 10.17 0.38 -13.52
CA ALA A 86 10.35 1.59 -14.35
C ALA A 86 10.08 1.31 -15.84
N PHE A 87 10.30 0.05 -16.27
CA PHE A 87 10.03 -0.41 -17.62
C PHE A 87 8.98 -1.51 -17.60
N ALA A 88 7.99 -1.39 -18.49
CA ALA A 88 6.92 -2.38 -18.63
C ALA A 88 7.46 -3.77 -19.00
N GLU A 89 6.76 -4.82 -18.60
CA GLU A 89 7.17 -6.22 -18.77
C GLU A 89 7.59 -6.59 -20.19
N ASN A 90 6.88 -6.09 -21.21
CA ASN A 90 7.20 -6.34 -22.61
C ASN A 90 8.53 -5.70 -23.03
N LEU A 91 8.82 -4.49 -22.54
CA LEU A 91 10.09 -3.81 -22.81
C LEU A 91 11.24 -4.52 -22.10
N ARG A 92 11.02 -4.99 -20.86
CA ARG A 92 12.01 -5.79 -20.12
C ARG A 92 12.30 -7.12 -20.82
N ALA A 93 11.27 -7.81 -21.30
CA ALA A 93 11.44 -9.03 -22.09
C ALA A 93 12.22 -8.78 -23.39
N GLU A 94 11.95 -7.67 -24.08
CA GLU A 94 12.67 -7.29 -25.30
C GLU A 94 14.16 -6.97 -25.01
N MET A 95 14.44 -6.24 -23.94
CA MET A 95 15.83 -5.96 -23.50
C MET A 95 16.59 -7.26 -23.19
N LEU A 96 15.95 -8.20 -22.48
CA LEU A 96 16.55 -9.51 -22.17
C LEU A 96 16.80 -10.34 -23.43
N ALA A 97 15.88 -10.31 -24.40
CA ALA A 97 16.03 -11.05 -25.64
C ALA A 97 17.22 -10.54 -26.49
N ALA A 98 17.53 -9.26 -26.39
CA ALA A 98 18.68 -8.65 -27.05
C ALA A 98 20.04 -9.05 -26.44
N VAL A 99 20.06 -9.61 -25.23
CA VAL A 99 21.30 -10.10 -24.60
C VAL A 99 21.79 -11.34 -25.36
N HIS A 100 23.05 -11.31 -25.81
CA HIS A 100 23.57 -12.31 -26.75
C HIS A 100 23.54 -13.75 -26.20
N CYS A 101 23.78 -13.94 -24.90
CA CYS A 101 23.85 -15.25 -24.25
C CYS A 101 22.47 -15.86 -23.92
N VAL A 102 21.39 -15.09 -24.07
CA VAL A 102 20.02 -15.51 -23.79
C VAL A 102 19.40 -16.13 -25.04
N ASP A 103 18.95 -17.38 -24.95
CA ASP A 103 18.33 -18.09 -26.07
C ASP A 103 16.83 -17.79 -26.17
N TRP A 104 16.13 -17.78 -25.04
CA TRP A 104 14.67 -17.57 -24.99
C TRP A 104 14.24 -16.72 -23.80
N VAL A 105 13.15 -15.97 -23.96
CA VAL A 105 12.59 -15.09 -22.93
C VAL A 105 11.10 -15.29 -22.75
N GLY A 106 10.59 -15.19 -21.52
CA GLY A 106 9.15 -15.19 -21.24
C GLY A 106 8.75 -14.27 -20.09
N VAL A 107 7.47 -13.92 -20.06
CA VAL A 107 6.88 -13.13 -18.96
C VAL A 107 6.12 -14.07 -18.03
N ASN A 108 6.45 -14.03 -16.73
CA ASN A 108 5.75 -14.79 -15.71
C ASN A 108 4.50 -14.03 -15.22
N MET A 109 3.33 -14.53 -15.61
CA MET A 109 2.03 -13.97 -15.24
C MET A 109 1.50 -14.45 -13.89
N LYS A 110 2.36 -14.95 -13.00
CA LYS A 110 2.03 -15.38 -11.63
C LYS A 110 2.98 -14.78 -10.57
N PRO A 111 2.60 -14.76 -9.26
CA PRO A 111 3.38 -14.13 -8.18
C PRO A 111 4.67 -14.83 -7.74
N THR A 112 4.94 -16.05 -8.22
CA THR A 112 6.05 -16.93 -7.78
C THR A 112 6.77 -17.47 -8.99
N ALA A 113 8.05 -17.84 -8.92
CA ALA A 113 8.71 -18.53 -10.03
C ALA A 113 8.37 -20.03 -10.10
N VAL A 114 7.71 -20.60 -9.07
CA VAL A 114 7.38 -22.04 -8.98
C VAL A 114 6.68 -22.55 -10.24
N ASN A 115 5.66 -21.85 -10.74
CA ASN A 115 4.98 -22.26 -11.97
C ASN A 115 5.89 -22.26 -13.20
N VAL A 116 6.85 -21.34 -13.26
CA VAL A 116 7.81 -21.29 -14.38
C VAL A 116 8.75 -22.50 -14.29
N ILE A 117 9.19 -22.84 -13.09
CA ILE A 117 10.02 -24.00 -12.81
C ILE A 117 9.28 -25.30 -13.16
N GLU A 118 8.00 -25.43 -12.78
CA GLU A 118 7.18 -26.61 -13.08
C GLU A 118 6.92 -26.78 -14.59
N THR A 119 6.75 -25.68 -15.32
CA THR A 119 6.56 -25.71 -16.78
C THR A 119 7.86 -26.01 -17.53
N ILE A 120 8.97 -25.33 -17.17
CA ILE A 120 10.24 -25.44 -17.89
C ILE A 120 11.03 -26.68 -17.46
N LYS A 121 10.93 -27.08 -16.19
CA LYS A 121 11.70 -28.16 -15.56
C LYS A 121 13.21 -28.03 -15.81
N PRO A 122 13.83 -26.90 -15.42
CA PRO A 122 15.23 -26.64 -15.76
C PRO A 122 16.17 -27.61 -15.04
N ASP A 123 17.25 -28.01 -15.73
CA ASP A 123 18.34 -28.77 -15.10
C ASP A 123 19.12 -27.90 -14.10
N VAL A 124 19.20 -26.59 -14.37
CA VAL A 124 19.81 -25.60 -13.47
C VAL A 124 18.94 -24.36 -13.36
N PHE A 125 18.61 -23.97 -12.13
CA PHE A 125 17.97 -22.69 -11.84
C PHE A 125 18.97 -21.72 -11.21
N VAL A 126 19.24 -20.62 -11.89
CA VAL A 126 20.30 -19.69 -11.52
C VAL A 126 19.72 -18.46 -10.81
N LYS A 127 20.34 -18.09 -9.69
CA LYS A 127 19.99 -16.93 -8.86
C LYS A 127 21.22 -16.06 -8.60
N GLY A 128 21.00 -14.77 -8.35
CA GLY A 128 22.06 -13.87 -7.90
C GLY A 128 22.48 -14.18 -6.46
N GLU A 129 23.71 -13.82 -6.10
CA GLU A 129 24.26 -14.01 -4.75
C GLU A 129 23.44 -13.34 -3.63
N ASP A 130 22.70 -12.27 -3.97
CA ASP A 130 21.76 -11.59 -3.06
C ASP A 130 20.67 -12.52 -2.49
N TYR A 131 20.48 -13.71 -3.07
CA TYR A 131 19.52 -14.72 -2.65
C TYR A 131 20.20 -15.95 -2.02
N ALA A 132 21.52 -15.94 -1.82
CA ALA A 132 22.24 -17.07 -1.24
C ALA A 132 21.95 -17.26 0.26
N ASP A 133 21.58 -16.18 0.97
CA ASP A 133 21.19 -16.20 2.39
C ASP A 133 19.65 -16.25 2.55
N PRO A 134 19.07 -17.39 2.96
CA PRO A 134 17.64 -17.51 3.21
C PRO A 134 17.13 -16.56 4.31
N ALA A 135 17.99 -16.12 5.24
CA ALA A 135 17.62 -15.21 6.32
C ALA A 135 17.32 -13.78 5.83
N GLN A 136 17.76 -13.43 4.61
CA GLN A 136 17.51 -12.14 3.97
C GLN A 136 16.33 -12.17 2.98
N ASP A 137 15.77 -13.35 2.69
CA ASP A 137 14.56 -13.47 1.87
C ASP A 137 13.31 -13.19 2.70
N ILE A 138 12.92 -11.91 2.74
CA ILE A 138 11.69 -11.42 3.38
C ILE A 138 10.43 -12.15 2.85
N THR A 139 10.49 -12.85 1.71
CA THR A 139 9.35 -13.58 1.14
C THR A 139 9.27 -15.05 1.50
N GLY A 140 10.36 -15.67 1.97
CA GLY A 140 10.45 -17.11 2.21
C GLY A 140 10.28 -18.00 0.97
N LYS A 141 10.17 -17.41 -0.23
CA LYS A 141 9.81 -18.12 -1.47
C LYS A 141 10.96 -18.90 -2.08
N ILE A 142 12.20 -18.61 -1.67
CA ILE A 142 13.36 -19.32 -2.19
C ILE A 142 13.34 -20.82 -1.83
N THR A 143 12.73 -21.18 -0.70
CA THR A 143 12.57 -22.57 -0.27
C THR A 143 11.64 -23.32 -1.22
N ASP A 144 10.50 -22.73 -1.57
CA ASP A 144 9.53 -23.31 -2.50
C ASP A 144 10.13 -23.46 -3.91
N GLU A 145 10.87 -22.44 -4.37
CA GLU A 145 11.57 -22.48 -5.66
C GLU A 145 12.64 -23.58 -5.67
N ARG A 146 13.39 -23.76 -4.58
CA ARG A 146 14.37 -24.84 -4.45
C ARG A 146 13.71 -26.21 -4.53
N GLN A 147 12.65 -26.41 -3.75
CA GLN A 147 11.92 -27.68 -3.73
C GLN A 147 11.35 -28.01 -5.11
N ALA A 148 10.81 -27.03 -5.81
CA ALA A 148 10.28 -27.21 -7.17
C ALA A 148 11.37 -27.67 -8.15
N VAL A 149 12.54 -27.04 -8.14
CA VAL A 149 13.67 -27.39 -9.02
C VAL A 149 14.17 -28.81 -8.72
N GLU A 150 14.39 -29.14 -7.44
CA GLU A 150 14.91 -30.44 -7.01
C GLU A 150 13.92 -31.58 -7.28
N SER A 151 12.61 -31.32 -7.19
CA SER A 151 11.57 -32.33 -7.50
C SER A 151 11.59 -32.82 -8.95
N HIS A 152 12.21 -32.04 -9.84
CA HIS A 152 12.39 -32.38 -11.25
C HIS A 152 13.83 -32.83 -11.58
N GLY A 153 14.66 -33.06 -10.56
CA GLY A 153 16.05 -33.50 -10.71
C GLY A 153 17.04 -32.38 -11.10
N GLY A 154 16.59 -31.13 -11.09
CA GLY A 154 17.45 -29.96 -11.32
C GLY A 154 18.19 -29.52 -10.04
N ARG A 155 19.07 -28.52 -10.17
CA ARG A 155 19.78 -27.89 -9.03
C ARG A 155 19.75 -26.37 -9.08
N ILE A 156 19.89 -25.73 -7.93
CA ILE A 156 20.09 -24.27 -7.84
C ILE A 156 21.57 -23.92 -7.90
N VAL A 157 21.91 -22.85 -8.62
CA VAL A 157 23.26 -22.25 -8.66
C VAL A 157 23.19 -20.77 -8.37
N PHE A 158 24.12 -20.27 -7.55
CA PHE A 158 24.29 -18.85 -7.27
C PHE A 158 25.52 -18.31 -8.02
N THR A 159 25.39 -17.13 -8.62
CA THR A 159 26.50 -16.50 -9.34
C THR A 159 27.21 -15.47 -8.46
N HIS A 160 28.54 -15.48 -8.43
CA HIS A 160 29.39 -14.61 -7.60
C HIS A 160 30.12 -13.55 -8.44
N ASP A 161 29.39 -12.65 -9.10
CA ASP A 161 29.96 -11.53 -9.87
C ASP A 161 29.42 -10.20 -9.31
N ILE A 162 29.98 -9.07 -9.77
CA ILE A 162 29.60 -7.73 -9.32
C ILE A 162 28.08 -7.54 -9.45
N THR A 163 27.40 -7.43 -8.32
CA THR A 163 25.97 -7.12 -8.27
C THR A 163 25.79 -5.61 -8.27
N PHE A 164 24.96 -5.13 -9.21
CA PHE A 164 24.39 -3.79 -9.13
C PHE A 164 22.91 -3.94 -8.85
N SER A 165 22.37 -3.11 -7.97
CA SER A 165 20.93 -3.03 -7.74
C SER A 165 20.30 -2.12 -8.80
N SER A 166 19.41 -2.64 -9.64
CA SER A 166 18.64 -1.80 -10.57
C SER A 166 17.87 -0.72 -9.83
N THR A 167 17.42 -1.01 -8.61
CA THR A 167 16.74 -0.02 -7.76
C THR A 167 17.67 1.15 -7.43
N THR A 168 18.90 0.87 -6.98
CA THR A 168 19.90 1.90 -6.65
C THR A 168 20.29 2.72 -7.89
N LEU A 169 20.50 2.06 -9.04
CA LEU A 169 20.80 2.76 -10.29
C LEU A 169 19.65 3.68 -10.73
N ILE A 170 18.42 3.20 -10.67
CA ILE A 170 17.25 4.00 -11.02
C ILE A 170 17.09 5.18 -10.06
N ASN A 171 17.20 4.93 -8.75
CA ASN A 171 17.06 5.95 -7.72
C ASN A 171 18.13 7.05 -7.83
N ARG A 172 19.36 6.69 -8.22
CA ARG A 172 20.51 7.60 -8.26
C ARG A 172 20.67 8.32 -9.58
N PHE A 173 20.30 7.70 -10.70
CA PHE A 173 20.66 8.18 -12.04
C PHE A 173 19.48 8.42 -12.98
N LEU A 174 18.27 7.94 -12.68
CA LEU A 174 17.13 8.05 -13.60
C LEU A 174 16.11 9.14 -13.24
N ASP A 175 16.45 10.08 -12.35
CA ASP A 175 15.62 11.26 -12.05
C ASP A 175 14.13 10.95 -11.80
N ILE A 176 13.82 9.76 -11.30
CA ILE A 176 12.45 9.27 -11.14
C ILE A 176 11.68 9.98 -10.03
N HIS A 177 12.42 10.63 -9.12
CA HIS A 177 11.87 11.38 -7.98
C HIS A 177 12.04 12.88 -8.20
N GLU A 178 11.04 13.65 -7.77
CA GLU A 178 11.14 15.11 -7.69
C GLU A 178 12.39 15.52 -6.88
N PRO A 179 13.10 16.60 -7.25
CA PRO A 179 14.24 17.13 -6.49
C PRO A 179 14.04 17.15 -4.97
N ARG A 180 12.91 17.66 -4.47
CA ARG A 180 12.63 17.71 -3.02
C ARG A 180 12.60 16.34 -2.35
N LEU A 181 11.96 15.36 -2.99
CA LEU A 181 11.92 14.00 -2.48
C LEU A 181 13.30 13.34 -2.56
N ARG A 182 14.03 13.57 -3.65
CA ARG A 182 15.38 13.04 -3.83
C ARG A 182 16.33 13.53 -2.75
N ASP A 183 16.38 14.84 -2.51
CA ASP A 183 17.24 15.46 -1.49
C ASP A 183 16.89 14.93 -0.09
N TYR A 184 15.60 14.76 0.19
CA TYR A 184 15.12 14.17 1.44
C TYR A 184 15.58 12.71 1.60
N LEU A 185 15.42 11.88 0.56
CA LEU A 185 15.84 10.48 0.58
C LEU A 185 17.36 10.34 0.67
N ASP A 186 18.13 11.16 -0.05
CA ASP A 186 19.60 11.13 -0.03
C ASP A 186 20.16 11.47 1.35
N ARG A 187 19.54 12.42 2.06
CA ARG A 187 19.87 12.69 3.47
C ARG A 187 19.67 11.46 4.35
N LEU A 188 18.57 10.73 4.17
CA LEU A 188 18.27 9.53 4.95
C LEU A 188 19.12 8.31 4.57
N ARG A 189 19.60 8.22 3.32
CA ARG A 189 20.52 7.16 2.89
C ARG A 189 21.89 7.26 3.57
N GLY A 190 22.28 8.45 4.03
CA GLY A 190 23.50 8.66 4.81
C GLY A 190 23.38 8.22 6.29
N GLU A 191 22.18 7.86 6.74
CA GLU A 191 21.86 7.47 8.12
C GLU A 191 21.51 5.96 8.21
N ASP A 192 21.48 5.38 9.42
CA ASP A 192 20.93 4.03 9.66
C ASP A 192 19.38 4.01 9.61
N ALA A 193 18.77 4.89 8.80
CA ALA A 193 17.33 5.15 8.81
C ALA A 193 16.51 3.92 8.39
N LEU A 194 16.95 3.18 7.37
CA LEU A 194 16.26 1.98 6.90
C LEU A 194 16.20 0.91 7.99
N ALA A 195 17.33 0.62 8.64
CA ALA A 195 17.37 -0.39 9.69
C ALA A 195 16.63 0.10 10.94
N ALA A 196 16.69 1.39 11.27
CA ALA A 196 15.89 1.97 12.34
C ALA A 196 14.39 1.78 12.10
N ILE A 197 13.87 2.18 10.94
CA ILE A 197 12.46 2.02 10.58
C ILE A 197 12.04 0.54 10.62
N ALA A 198 12.86 -0.36 10.05
CA ALA A 198 12.56 -1.79 10.08
C ALA A 198 12.49 -2.35 11.51
N ARG A 199 13.42 -1.96 12.39
CA ARG A 199 13.41 -2.35 13.81
C ARG A 199 12.15 -1.83 14.52
N GLU A 200 11.73 -0.59 14.27
CA GLU A 200 10.53 -0.04 14.90
C GLU A 200 9.25 -0.72 14.40
N ILE A 201 9.14 -1.03 13.09
CA ILE A 201 8.02 -1.80 12.53
C ILE A 201 7.96 -3.21 13.15
N GLU A 202 9.11 -3.83 13.45
CA GLU A 202 9.15 -5.17 14.04
C GLU A 202 8.55 -5.21 15.45
N LYS A 203 8.82 -4.18 16.26
CA LYS A 203 8.28 -4.06 17.63
C LYS A 203 6.75 -4.01 17.66
N LEU A 204 6.12 -3.51 16.59
CA LEU A 204 4.66 -3.38 16.50
C LEU A 204 3.95 -4.72 16.66
N SER A 205 4.58 -5.82 16.25
CA SER A 205 4.03 -7.19 16.34
C SER A 205 3.70 -7.64 17.76
N THR A 206 4.13 -6.89 18.77
CA THR A 206 3.85 -7.14 20.19
C THR A 206 2.69 -6.30 20.74
N LEU A 207 2.26 -5.26 20.02
CA LEU A 207 1.29 -4.29 20.53
C LEU A 207 -0.14 -4.83 20.50
N GLU A 208 -0.87 -4.54 21.59
CA GLU A 208 -2.32 -4.67 21.65
C GLU A 208 -2.96 -3.30 21.50
N VAL A 209 -3.87 -3.19 20.54
CA VAL A 209 -4.47 -1.93 20.14
C VAL A 209 -5.98 -1.95 20.40
N LEU A 210 -6.49 -0.89 21.02
CA LEU A 210 -7.91 -0.58 21.08
C LEU A 210 -8.21 0.46 19.98
N LEU A 211 -9.19 0.18 19.13
CA LEU A 211 -9.64 1.05 18.06
C LEU A 211 -11.08 1.46 18.36
N VAL A 212 -11.34 2.76 18.46
CA VAL A 212 -12.67 3.31 18.74
C VAL A 212 -13.06 4.23 17.60
N GLY A 213 -14.23 4.03 17.02
CA GLY A 213 -14.65 4.89 15.92
C GLY A 213 -15.87 4.39 15.18
N GLU A 214 -16.28 5.18 14.19
CA GLU A 214 -17.52 4.95 13.46
C GLU A 214 -17.30 3.98 12.30
N THR A 215 -18.22 3.03 12.14
CA THR A 215 -18.23 2.14 10.98
C THR A 215 -18.90 2.84 9.81
N ILE A 216 -18.24 2.83 8.66
CA ILE A 216 -18.77 3.34 7.39
C ILE A 216 -18.77 2.19 6.39
N ILE A 217 -19.84 2.05 5.62
CA ILE A 217 -19.92 1.14 4.48
C ILE A 217 -19.69 1.96 3.21
N ASP A 218 -18.60 1.68 2.51
CA ASP A 218 -18.29 2.33 1.24
C ASP A 218 -18.74 1.44 0.09
N GLU A 219 -19.65 1.94 -0.74
CA GLU A 219 -20.18 1.21 -1.88
C GLU A 219 -19.81 1.92 -3.18
N TYR A 220 -19.27 1.17 -4.15
CA TYR A 220 -18.95 1.64 -5.49
C TYR A 220 -19.98 1.04 -6.44
N SER A 221 -20.84 1.88 -7.00
CA SER A 221 -21.84 1.51 -8.00
C SER A 221 -21.29 1.86 -9.38
N TYR A 222 -20.86 0.85 -10.12
CA TYR A 222 -20.33 1.02 -11.47
C TYR A 222 -21.46 1.25 -12.45
N VAL A 223 -21.37 2.36 -13.16
CA VAL A 223 -22.37 2.77 -14.14
C VAL A 223 -21.69 3.23 -15.42
N ARG A 224 -22.40 3.09 -16.55
CA ARG A 224 -21.97 3.63 -17.83
C ARG A 224 -22.88 4.76 -18.25
N ALA A 225 -22.31 5.91 -18.59
CA ALA A 225 -23.08 7.01 -19.16
C ALA A 225 -23.73 6.58 -20.48
N VAL A 226 -25.04 6.79 -20.60
CA VAL A 226 -25.82 6.50 -21.81
C VAL A 226 -25.99 7.77 -22.65
N GLY A 227 -26.22 8.91 -22.00
CA GLY A 227 -26.40 10.20 -22.66
C GLY A 227 -27.10 11.22 -21.77
N LYS A 228 -27.39 12.40 -22.30
CA LYS A 228 -28.23 13.40 -21.60
C LYS A 228 -29.69 12.92 -21.61
N SER A 229 -30.37 13.04 -20.47
CA SER A 229 -31.81 12.82 -20.39
C SER A 229 -32.56 13.78 -21.34
N PRO A 230 -33.54 13.30 -22.13
CA PRO A 230 -34.31 14.16 -23.03
C PRO A 230 -35.29 15.08 -22.28
N LYS A 231 -35.61 14.76 -21.03
CA LYS A 231 -36.61 15.49 -20.22
C LYS A 231 -35.98 16.40 -19.16
N GLU A 232 -34.70 16.18 -18.82
CA GLU A 232 -34.01 16.84 -17.71
C GLU A 232 -32.56 17.14 -18.04
N HIS A 233 -31.95 18.10 -17.36
CA HIS A 233 -30.52 18.42 -17.50
C HIS A 233 -29.63 17.48 -16.65
N MET A 234 -29.75 16.18 -16.89
CA MET A 234 -28.99 15.16 -16.18
C MET A 234 -28.40 14.11 -17.13
N ILE A 235 -27.34 13.43 -16.68
CA ILE A 235 -26.76 12.29 -17.38
C ILE A 235 -27.55 11.04 -16.98
N ALA A 236 -28.15 10.37 -17.95
CA ALA A 236 -28.72 9.04 -17.76
C ALA A 236 -27.59 8.01 -17.76
N THR A 237 -27.55 7.16 -16.74
CA THR A 237 -26.54 6.12 -16.58
C THR A 237 -27.20 4.74 -16.51
N ARG A 238 -26.48 3.71 -16.95
CA ARG A 238 -26.89 2.30 -16.84
C ARG A 238 -26.02 1.62 -15.80
N PHE A 239 -26.64 0.91 -14.85
CA PHE A 239 -25.93 0.11 -13.85
C PHE A 239 -25.22 -1.10 -14.47
N GLU A 240 -23.99 -1.36 -14.05
CA GLU A 240 -23.16 -2.47 -14.53
C GLU A 240 -22.72 -3.42 -13.41
N GLY A 241 -22.65 -2.95 -12.17
CA GLY A 241 -22.34 -3.77 -11.00
C GLY A 241 -21.99 -2.93 -9.78
N ASN A 242 -21.79 -3.55 -8.62
CA ASN A 242 -21.32 -2.85 -7.44
C ASN A 242 -20.29 -3.66 -6.63
N GLU A 243 -19.49 -2.93 -5.87
CA GLU A 243 -18.59 -3.48 -4.85
C GLU A 243 -18.84 -2.77 -3.52
N VAL A 244 -18.87 -3.54 -2.43
CA VAL A 244 -19.12 -3.03 -1.08
C VAL A 244 -17.92 -3.30 -0.19
N PHE A 245 -17.48 -2.28 0.52
CA PHE A 245 -16.30 -2.30 1.38
C PHE A 245 -16.64 -1.87 2.81
N ALA A 246 -15.97 -2.49 3.77
CA ALA A 246 -15.98 -2.04 5.15
C ALA A 246 -14.94 -0.92 5.32
N GLY A 247 -15.44 0.31 5.45
CA GLY A 247 -14.70 1.55 5.63
C GLY A 247 -14.72 2.04 7.08
N GLY A 248 -14.38 3.31 7.27
CA GLY A 248 -14.30 3.95 8.58
C GLY A 248 -13.31 3.24 9.50
N VAL A 249 -13.68 3.06 10.77
CA VAL A 249 -12.84 2.40 11.77
C VAL A 249 -12.44 0.97 11.36
N ILE A 250 -13.25 0.28 10.56
CA ILE A 250 -12.97 -1.08 10.12
C ILE A 250 -11.83 -1.11 9.10
N ALA A 251 -11.72 -0.10 8.24
CA ALA A 251 -10.59 0.01 7.31
C ALA A 251 -9.28 0.24 8.08
N THR A 252 -9.27 1.15 9.05
CA THR A 252 -8.11 1.37 9.93
C THR A 252 -7.73 0.09 10.68
N ALA A 253 -8.72 -0.66 11.19
CA ALA A 253 -8.48 -1.93 11.89
C ALA A 253 -7.73 -2.94 11.03
N LYS A 254 -8.10 -3.07 9.75
CA LYS A 254 -7.41 -3.96 8.80
C LYS A 254 -5.95 -3.57 8.64
N HIS A 255 -5.65 -2.28 8.49
CA HIS A 255 -4.28 -1.79 8.37
C HIS A 255 -3.46 -2.03 9.64
N VAL A 256 -4.01 -1.73 10.81
CA VAL A 256 -3.32 -1.95 12.10
C VAL A 256 -3.06 -3.43 12.35
N ALA A 257 -4.00 -4.30 11.98
CA ALA A 257 -3.90 -5.75 12.17
C ALA A 257 -2.75 -6.41 11.37
N GLU A 258 -2.28 -5.78 10.28
CA GLU A 258 -1.13 -6.25 9.50
C GLU A 258 0.21 -6.11 10.25
N VAL A 259 0.27 -5.21 11.23
CA VAL A 259 1.52 -4.87 11.93
C VAL A 259 1.45 -5.11 13.44
N CYS A 260 0.26 -5.21 14.03
CA CYS A 260 0.06 -5.38 15.47
C CYS A 260 -0.38 -6.80 15.87
N ARG A 261 -0.12 -7.17 17.13
CA ARG A 261 -0.46 -8.50 17.68
C ARG A 261 -1.95 -8.78 17.66
N ARG A 262 -2.70 -7.83 18.22
CA ARG A 262 -4.15 -7.95 18.46
C ARG A 262 -4.78 -6.58 18.37
N VAL A 263 -5.93 -6.52 17.70
CA VAL A 263 -6.74 -5.30 17.59
C VAL A 263 -8.12 -5.59 18.17
N VAL A 264 -8.63 -4.71 19.02
CA VAL A 264 -10.01 -4.73 19.46
C VAL A 264 -10.69 -3.49 18.90
N VAL A 265 -11.78 -3.67 18.16
CA VAL A 265 -12.57 -2.59 17.58
C VAL A 265 -13.85 -2.40 18.39
N VAL A 266 -14.09 -1.19 18.87
CA VAL A 266 -15.34 -0.77 19.49
C VAL A 266 -16.02 0.24 18.59
N THR A 267 -17.21 -0.11 18.11
CA THR A 267 -17.95 0.69 17.13
C THR A 267 -19.45 0.59 17.34
N VAL A 268 -20.20 1.45 16.63
CA VAL A 268 -21.66 1.44 16.57
C VAL A 268 -22.08 1.17 15.12
N ILE A 269 -23.09 0.30 14.95
CA ILE A 269 -23.74 0.00 13.67
C ILE A 269 -25.27 0.14 13.81
N GLY A 270 -25.94 0.41 12.70
CA GLY A 270 -27.39 0.54 12.65
C GLY A 270 -28.12 -0.77 12.89
N ALA A 271 -29.33 -0.69 13.44
CA ALA A 271 -30.18 -1.84 13.70
C ALA A 271 -30.91 -2.35 12.44
N GLU A 272 -31.20 -1.48 11.46
CA GLU A 272 -32.01 -1.81 10.28
C GLU A 272 -31.43 -2.96 9.44
N ASP A 273 -30.12 -2.93 9.17
CA ASP A 273 -29.38 -3.96 8.43
C ASP A 273 -28.39 -4.70 9.34
N GLY A 274 -28.71 -4.74 10.62
CA GLY A 274 -27.72 -4.95 11.65
C GLY A 274 -26.93 -6.25 11.53
N ASP A 275 -27.61 -7.38 11.50
CA ASP A 275 -26.95 -8.69 11.53
C ASP A 275 -26.20 -8.98 10.24
N ALA A 276 -26.76 -8.54 9.10
CA ALA A 276 -26.11 -8.66 7.81
C ALA A 276 -24.82 -7.82 7.75
N THR A 277 -24.87 -6.59 8.28
CA THR A 277 -23.71 -5.70 8.38
C THR A 277 -22.67 -6.31 9.31
N GLU A 278 -23.03 -6.72 10.53
CA GLU A 278 -22.08 -7.31 11.47
C GLU A 278 -21.41 -8.56 10.89
N ALA A 279 -22.18 -9.46 10.26
CA ALA A 279 -21.65 -10.64 9.60
C ALA A 279 -20.68 -10.28 8.45
N PHE A 280 -21.00 -9.25 7.66
CA PHE A 280 -20.11 -8.71 6.63
C PHE A 280 -18.81 -8.17 7.22
N LEU A 281 -18.89 -7.36 8.28
CA LEU A 281 -17.72 -6.79 8.95
C LEU A 281 -16.80 -7.90 9.48
N ARG A 282 -17.37 -8.87 10.21
CA ARG A 282 -16.62 -10.01 10.78
C ARG A 282 -15.92 -10.85 9.71
N ARG A 283 -16.56 -11.10 8.56
CA ARG A 283 -15.92 -11.80 7.43
C ARG A 283 -14.79 -11.00 6.80
N SER A 284 -14.86 -9.68 6.87
CA SER A 284 -13.88 -8.79 6.23
C SER A 284 -12.64 -8.53 7.11
N LEU A 285 -12.72 -8.83 8.41
CA LEU A 285 -11.68 -8.55 9.38
C LEU A 285 -10.68 -9.73 9.50
N PRO A 286 -9.38 -9.45 9.69
CA PRO A 286 -8.39 -10.47 10.00
C PRO A 286 -8.67 -11.21 11.32
N ALA A 287 -8.12 -12.42 11.46
CA ALA A 287 -8.38 -13.29 12.62
C ALA A 287 -7.90 -12.72 13.97
N ASN A 288 -6.91 -11.81 13.96
CA ASN A 288 -6.41 -11.12 15.16
C ASN A 288 -7.21 -9.87 15.53
N VAL A 289 -8.37 -9.62 14.88
CA VAL A 289 -9.26 -8.51 15.20
C VAL A 289 -10.52 -9.00 15.92
N GLU A 290 -10.76 -8.49 17.12
CA GLU A 290 -12.00 -8.66 17.87
C GLU A 290 -12.93 -7.48 17.58
N LEU A 291 -14.14 -7.76 17.08
CA LEU A 291 -15.16 -6.73 16.84
C LEU A 291 -16.24 -6.70 17.93
N ILE A 292 -16.40 -5.52 18.53
CA ILE A 292 -17.48 -5.15 19.46
C ILE A 292 -18.36 -4.12 18.76
N ALA A 293 -19.47 -4.59 18.19
CA ALA A 293 -20.42 -3.77 17.47
C ALA A 293 -21.67 -3.54 18.33
N LEU A 294 -21.83 -2.32 18.84
CA LEU A 294 -23.06 -1.90 19.52
C LEU A 294 -24.10 -1.42 18.50
N ARG A 295 -25.38 -1.43 18.88
CA ARG A 295 -26.49 -1.15 17.96
C ARG A 295 -27.16 0.17 18.29
N ARG A 296 -27.35 1.02 17.27
CA ARG A 296 -28.18 2.23 17.32
C ARG A 296 -29.44 2.08 16.47
N GLU A 297 -30.47 2.87 16.76
CA GLU A 297 -31.58 3.06 15.82
C GLU A 297 -31.10 3.73 14.52
N GLY A 298 -31.76 3.39 13.41
CA GLY A 298 -31.42 3.88 12.08
C GLY A 298 -30.38 3.03 11.33
N PRO A 299 -29.90 3.52 10.17
CA PRO A 299 -28.98 2.79 9.32
C PRO A 299 -27.52 2.90 9.79
N THR A 300 -26.69 1.92 9.41
CA THR A 300 -25.24 2.10 9.42
C THR A 300 -24.86 3.10 8.33
N VAL A 301 -23.97 4.04 8.62
CA VAL A 301 -23.50 5.04 7.65
C VAL A 301 -23.03 4.33 6.38
N ARG A 302 -23.66 4.62 5.24
CA ARG A 302 -23.32 4.07 3.93
C ARG A 302 -23.10 5.18 2.93
N LYS A 303 -21.93 5.19 2.27
CA LYS A 303 -21.55 6.15 1.23
C LYS A 303 -21.49 5.44 -0.11
N VAL A 304 -22.48 5.67 -0.96
CA VAL A 304 -22.63 5.04 -2.29
C VAL A 304 -22.08 5.98 -3.36
N ARG A 305 -21.02 5.58 -4.04
CA ARG A 305 -20.36 6.37 -5.10
C ARG A 305 -20.66 5.78 -6.46
N PHE A 306 -21.23 6.59 -7.34
CA PHE A 306 -21.49 6.19 -8.72
C PHE A 306 -20.26 6.47 -9.57
N VAL A 307 -19.67 5.43 -10.16
CA VAL A 307 -18.38 5.50 -10.86
C VAL A 307 -18.53 5.05 -12.31
N ASP A 308 -18.04 5.87 -13.24
CA ASP A 308 -17.90 5.48 -14.64
C ASP A 308 -16.71 4.52 -14.80
N GLN A 309 -16.97 3.26 -15.13
CA GLN A 309 -15.95 2.22 -15.19
C GLN A 309 -14.94 2.44 -16.33
N GLY A 310 -15.36 3.08 -17.44
CA GLY A 310 -14.48 3.30 -18.60
C GLY A 310 -13.34 4.27 -18.30
N TYR A 311 -13.56 5.22 -17.39
CA TYR A 311 -12.59 6.26 -17.02
C TYR A 311 -12.26 6.29 -15.52
N LEU A 312 -12.81 5.36 -14.72
CA LEU A 312 -12.77 5.34 -13.25
C LEU A 312 -13.14 6.70 -12.61
N ARG A 313 -14.09 7.42 -13.22
CA ARG A 313 -14.47 8.77 -12.78
C ARG A 313 -15.69 8.71 -11.86
N LYS A 314 -15.55 9.25 -10.65
CA LYS A 314 -16.66 9.43 -9.71
C LYS A 314 -17.62 10.51 -10.24
N LEU A 315 -18.91 10.18 -10.35
CA LEU A 315 -19.95 11.07 -10.86
C LEU A 315 -20.62 11.85 -9.73
N PHE A 316 -21.14 11.14 -8.73
CA PHE A 316 -21.76 11.70 -7.52
C PHE A 316 -21.79 10.64 -6.40
N GLU A 317 -22.13 11.07 -5.19
CA GLU A 317 -22.27 10.23 -4.00
C GLU A 317 -23.66 10.40 -3.38
N VAL A 318 -24.21 9.31 -2.85
CA VAL A 318 -25.43 9.27 -2.04
C VAL A 318 -25.06 8.72 -0.66
N GLN A 319 -25.46 9.43 0.41
CA GLN A 319 -25.18 9.02 1.78
C GLN A 319 -26.47 8.58 2.48
N HIS A 320 -26.46 7.38 3.04
CA HIS A 320 -27.49 6.86 3.93
C HIS A 320 -26.93 6.91 5.36
N MET A 321 -27.40 7.83 6.19
CA MET A 321 -26.81 8.06 7.50
C MET A 321 -27.80 8.70 8.47
N ASP A 322 -27.47 8.59 9.75
CA ASP A 322 -28.10 9.33 10.84
C ASP A 322 -27.00 9.98 11.70
N ASP A 323 -26.79 11.28 11.51
CA ASP A 323 -25.75 12.06 12.19
C ASP A 323 -26.18 12.56 13.58
N ARG A 324 -27.37 12.16 14.05
CA ARG A 324 -27.80 12.50 15.41
C ARG A 324 -26.93 11.79 16.45
N PRO A 325 -26.67 12.44 17.60
CA PRO A 325 -26.07 11.79 18.76
C PRO A 325 -26.74 10.46 19.12
N ILE A 326 -25.93 9.47 19.50
CA ILE A 326 -26.43 8.23 20.10
C ILE A 326 -27.19 8.53 21.41
N ASP A 327 -28.14 7.64 21.75
CA ASP A 327 -28.86 7.77 23.02
C ASP A 327 -27.96 7.51 24.22
N ARG A 328 -28.42 7.96 25.39
CA ARG A 328 -27.67 7.87 26.65
C ARG A 328 -27.32 6.44 27.04
N GLY A 329 -28.23 5.48 26.87
CA GLY A 329 -27.99 4.09 27.26
C GLY A 329 -26.93 3.44 26.37
N LEU A 330 -26.93 3.76 25.08
CA LEU A 330 -25.87 3.34 24.16
C LEU A 330 -24.53 4.02 24.47
N SER A 331 -24.53 5.31 24.80
CA SER A 331 -23.32 6.04 25.23
C SER A 331 -22.68 5.41 26.48
N GLU A 332 -23.46 5.13 27.51
CA GLU A 332 -22.98 4.51 28.76
C GLU A 332 -22.35 3.12 28.51
N ARG A 333 -22.94 2.32 27.59
CA ARG A 333 -22.38 1.03 27.19
C ARG A 333 -21.07 1.17 26.41
N LEU A 334 -20.99 2.17 25.53
CA LEU A 334 -19.78 2.45 24.75
C LEU A 334 -18.64 2.90 25.66
N GLU A 335 -18.93 3.81 26.59
CA GLU A 335 -18.01 4.27 27.63
C GLU A 335 -17.52 3.10 28.50
N ALA A 336 -18.40 2.21 28.93
CA ALA A 336 -18.04 1.03 29.71
C ALA A 336 -17.08 0.10 28.97
N GLU A 337 -17.28 -0.12 27.67
CA GLU A 337 -16.36 -0.92 26.83
C GLU A 337 -14.98 -0.27 26.71
N VAL A 338 -14.93 1.03 26.50
CA VAL A 338 -13.66 1.78 26.43
C VAL A 338 -12.95 1.78 27.78
N ALA A 339 -13.64 2.12 28.86
CA ALA A 339 -13.07 2.17 30.21
C ALA A 339 -12.51 0.81 30.66
N ARG A 340 -13.15 -0.29 30.24
CA ARG A 340 -12.71 -1.66 30.53
C ARG A 340 -11.41 -2.03 29.79
N ARG A 341 -11.22 -1.55 28.57
CA ARG A 341 -10.19 -2.06 27.65
C ARG A 341 -9.01 -1.12 27.44
N ALA A 342 -9.25 0.19 27.45
CA ALA A 342 -8.21 1.19 27.20
C ALA A 342 -7.00 1.10 28.16
N PRO A 343 -7.17 0.76 29.47
CA PRO A 343 -6.02 0.60 30.37
C PRO A 343 -5.12 -0.59 30.01
N GLY A 344 -5.67 -1.64 29.41
CA GLY A 344 -4.93 -2.84 29.00
C GLY A 344 -4.25 -2.71 27.64
N ALA A 345 -4.75 -1.84 26.76
CA ALA A 345 -4.16 -1.60 25.46
C ALA A 345 -2.86 -0.79 25.59
N ALA A 346 -1.86 -1.13 24.78
CA ALA A 346 -0.65 -0.32 24.64
C ALA A 346 -0.94 1.01 23.91
N LEU A 347 -2.01 1.02 23.12
CA LEU A 347 -2.39 2.10 22.23
C LEU A 347 -3.90 2.10 22.01
N THR A 348 -4.53 3.27 22.21
CA THR A 348 -5.92 3.54 21.84
C THR A 348 -5.93 4.50 20.64
N LEU A 349 -6.45 4.04 19.51
CA LEU A 349 -6.70 4.87 18.32
C LEU A 349 -8.16 5.29 18.29
N VAL A 350 -8.40 6.52 17.85
CA VAL A 350 -9.73 7.07 17.62
C VAL A 350 -9.87 7.52 16.18
N ASN A 351 -10.82 6.93 15.45
CA ASN A 351 -11.27 7.39 14.14
C ASN A 351 -12.63 8.07 14.28
N ASP A 352 -12.62 9.39 14.29
CA ASP A 352 -13.78 10.21 14.57
C ASP A 352 -14.26 10.88 13.30
N PHE A 353 -15.33 10.35 12.69
CA PHE A 353 -15.90 10.85 11.44
C PHE A 353 -17.05 11.83 11.68
N GLY A 354 -17.53 11.97 12.92
CA GLY A 354 -18.52 12.96 13.34
C GLY A 354 -19.96 12.59 13.00
N HIS A 355 -20.30 11.29 13.07
CA HIS A 355 -21.64 10.73 12.83
C HIS A 355 -22.41 10.41 14.12
N GLY A 356 -22.11 11.15 15.20
CA GLY A 356 -22.87 11.13 16.46
C GLY A 356 -22.47 10.03 17.46
N MET A 357 -21.43 9.24 17.20
CA MET A 357 -20.94 8.22 18.16
C MET A 357 -20.09 8.81 19.29
N ILE A 358 -19.24 9.79 18.98
CA ILE A 358 -18.23 10.29 19.92
C ILE A 358 -18.73 11.56 20.60
N LEU A 359 -19.39 11.35 21.75
CA LEU A 359 -19.90 12.40 22.61
C LEU A 359 -18.84 12.89 23.62
N PRO A 360 -19.03 14.07 24.24
CA PRO A 360 -18.10 14.60 25.23
C PRO A 360 -17.78 13.64 26.40
N SER A 361 -18.74 12.81 26.81
CA SER A 361 -18.54 11.78 27.86
C SER A 361 -17.58 10.68 27.42
N LEU A 362 -17.66 10.25 26.16
CA LEU A 362 -16.71 9.29 25.60
C LEU A 362 -15.32 9.91 25.45
N VAL A 363 -15.23 11.18 25.03
CA VAL A 363 -13.95 11.93 24.98
C VAL A 363 -13.30 11.97 26.37
N ALA A 364 -14.07 12.25 27.42
CA ALA A 364 -13.57 12.23 28.80
C ALA A 364 -13.07 10.82 29.20
N THR A 365 -13.79 9.78 28.80
CA THR A 365 -13.39 8.39 29.07
C THR A 365 -12.10 8.01 28.34
N LEU A 366 -11.99 8.35 27.05
CA LEU A 366 -10.82 8.09 26.22
C LEU A 366 -9.57 8.80 26.79
N THR A 367 -9.69 10.08 27.12
CA THR A 367 -8.59 10.90 27.64
C THR A 367 -8.18 10.50 29.06
N GLY A 368 -9.09 9.97 29.87
CA GLY A 368 -8.80 9.49 31.23
C GLY A 368 -8.28 8.05 31.31
N ALA A 369 -8.67 7.17 30.39
CA ALA A 369 -8.37 5.73 30.48
C ALA A 369 -7.26 5.25 29.54
N ALA A 370 -6.98 5.95 28.44
CA ALA A 370 -5.97 5.52 27.47
C ALA A 370 -4.55 5.76 27.99
N ARG A 371 -3.71 4.71 27.92
CA ARG A 371 -2.26 4.82 28.21
C ARG A 371 -1.51 5.63 27.15
N PHE A 372 -1.90 5.43 25.90
CA PHE A 372 -1.48 6.22 24.77
C PHE A 372 -2.69 6.49 23.88
N LEU A 373 -3.00 7.75 23.59
CA LEU A 373 -4.15 8.15 22.79
C LEU A 373 -3.69 8.77 21.46
N ALA A 374 -3.99 8.07 20.36
CA ALA A 374 -3.81 8.55 19.01
C ALA A 374 -5.16 8.93 18.39
N ILE A 375 -5.26 10.12 17.82
CA ILE A 375 -6.53 10.66 17.33
C ILE A 375 -6.43 11.04 15.86
N ASN A 376 -7.44 10.64 15.10
CA ASN A 376 -7.74 11.15 13.78
C ASN A 376 -9.21 11.61 13.75
N VAL A 377 -9.39 12.93 13.76
CA VAL A 377 -10.69 13.59 13.70
C VAL A 377 -10.89 14.15 12.31
N GLN A 378 -11.90 13.64 11.62
CA GLN A 378 -12.17 13.97 10.24
C GLN A 378 -13.37 14.90 10.08
N SER A 379 -13.22 15.85 9.15
CA SER A 379 -14.32 16.68 8.66
C SER A 379 -14.82 16.13 7.32
N ASN A 380 -16.01 15.54 7.33
CA ASN A 380 -16.66 14.94 6.17
C ASN A 380 -17.58 15.94 5.44
N SER A 381 -18.04 15.58 4.24
CA SER A 381 -19.00 16.40 3.47
C SER A 381 -20.29 16.70 4.23
N ALA A 382 -20.70 15.83 5.14
CA ALA A 382 -21.91 15.96 5.96
C ALA A 382 -21.75 16.94 7.14
N ASN A 383 -20.53 17.12 7.65
CA ASN A 383 -20.25 17.84 8.90
C ASN A 383 -19.01 18.75 8.79
N LEU A 384 -18.73 19.24 7.58
CA LEU A 384 -17.56 20.07 7.29
C LEU A 384 -17.48 21.27 8.23
N GLY A 385 -16.43 21.32 9.06
CA GLY A 385 -16.24 22.39 10.04
C GLY A 385 -17.01 22.23 11.36
N PHE A 386 -17.71 21.12 11.56
CA PHE A 386 -18.48 20.82 12.79
C PHE A 386 -17.92 19.62 13.57
N ASN A 387 -17.02 18.83 12.99
CA ASN A 387 -16.28 17.79 13.68
C ASN A 387 -14.78 18.11 13.67
N LEU A 388 -14.28 18.70 14.76
CA LEU A 388 -12.95 19.28 14.86
C LEU A 388 -12.22 18.76 16.11
N ILE A 389 -10.88 18.86 16.08
CA ILE A 389 -10.02 18.33 17.14
C ILE A 389 -10.12 19.12 18.46
N ASP A 390 -10.65 20.33 18.45
CA ASP A 390 -10.81 21.22 19.62
C ASP A 390 -11.77 20.66 20.69
N LYS A 391 -12.56 19.62 20.38
CA LYS A 391 -13.35 18.88 21.37
C LYS A 391 -12.53 17.95 22.26
N TYR A 392 -11.28 17.65 21.90
CA TYR A 392 -10.37 16.83 22.69
C TYR A 392 -9.41 17.70 23.49
N PRO A 393 -9.35 17.57 24.83
CA PRO A 393 -8.43 18.37 25.63
C PRO A 393 -6.97 17.95 25.45
N ARG A 394 -6.71 16.66 25.16
CA ARG A 394 -5.37 16.11 24.97
C ARG A 394 -5.33 14.90 24.05
N ALA A 395 -4.16 14.68 23.43
CA ALA A 395 -3.79 13.46 22.72
C ALA A 395 -2.28 13.22 22.86
N ASP A 396 -1.81 11.99 22.72
CA ASP A 396 -0.35 11.71 22.67
C ASP A 396 0.18 11.82 21.24
N PHE A 397 -0.72 11.61 20.28
CA PHE A 397 -0.48 11.73 18.86
C PHE A 397 -1.75 12.19 18.12
N LEU A 398 -1.61 13.19 17.25
CA LEU A 398 -2.68 13.69 16.39
C LEU A 398 -2.30 13.50 14.92
N CYS A 399 -3.19 12.95 14.11
CA CYS A 399 -3.04 12.94 12.67
C CYS A 399 -4.30 13.45 12.00
N ILE A 400 -4.20 14.56 11.29
CA ILE A 400 -5.32 15.20 10.56
C ILE A 400 -4.80 15.75 9.23
N ASP A 401 -5.71 16.14 8.34
CA ASP A 401 -5.34 16.81 7.10
C ASP A 401 -5.21 18.34 7.26
N THR A 402 -4.75 18.97 6.18
CA THR A 402 -4.55 20.42 6.14
C THR A 402 -5.87 21.21 6.30
N ILE A 403 -6.98 20.70 5.78
CA ILE A 403 -8.29 21.36 5.87
C ILE A 403 -8.79 21.28 7.31
N GLU A 404 -8.71 20.10 7.93
CA GLU A 404 -9.08 19.83 9.32
C GLU A 404 -8.28 20.70 10.30
N ALA A 405 -6.95 20.76 10.12
CA ALA A 405 -6.08 21.61 10.94
C ALA A 405 -6.49 23.08 10.83
N ARG A 406 -6.74 23.55 9.61
CA ARG A 406 -7.15 24.94 9.34
C ARG A 406 -8.52 25.29 9.88
N LEU A 407 -9.48 24.37 9.75
CA LEU A 407 -10.82 24.56 10.32
C LEU A 407 -10.75 24.64 11.84
N ALA A 408 -9.98 23.75 12.49
CA ALA A 408 -9.80 23.73 13.93
C ALA A 408 -9.15 25.02 14.46
N THR A 409 -8.15 25.57 13.77
CA THR A 409 -7.47 26.80 14.18
C THR A 409 -8.10 28.08 13.63
N ARG A 410 -9.15 27.95 12.80
CA ARG A 410 -9.78 29.05 12.07
C ARG A 410 -8.77 29.86 11.23
N ASP A 411 -7.77 29.18 10.66
CA ASP A 411 -6.71 29.79 9.84
C ASP A 411 -6.85 29.43 8.35
N ARG A 412 -6.82 30.43 7.48
CA ARG A 412 -6.95 30.22 6.03
C ARG A 412 -5.65 30.33 5.25
N HIS A 413 -4.67 31.09 5.74
CA HIS A 413 -3.59 31.62 4.90
C HIS A 413 -2.20 31.38 5.43
N ASN A 414 -2.03 31.17 6.73
CA ASN A 414 -0.68 31.02 7.27
C ASN A 414 -0.03 29.74 6.73
N PRO A 415 1.31 29.70 6.62
CA PRO A 415 2.03 28.48 6.30
C PRO A 415 1.60 27.35 7.24
N ILE A 416 1.42 26.15 6.71
CA ILE A 416 0.92 25.01 7.50
C ILE A 416 1.83 24.66 8.69
N ARG A 417 3.13 24.99 8.59
CA ARG A 417 4.07 24.92 9.70
C ARG A 417 3.67 25.79 10.88
N TYR A 418 3.25 27.03 10.65
CA TYR A 418 2.75 27.91 11.71
C TYR A 418 1.45 27.38 12.33
N VAL A 419 0.57 26.81 11.50
CA VAL A 419 -0.66 26.18 12.00
C VAL A 419 -0.32 25.02 12.95
N ALA A 420 0.64 24.16 12.57
CA ALA A 420 1.02 23.00 13.36
C ALA A 420 1.89 23.33 14.58
N ASP A 421 2.87 24.23 14.44
CA ASP A 421 3.84 24.55 15.49
C ASP A 421 3.29 25.57 16.50
N ASP A 422 2.40 26.47 16.09
CA ASP A 422 1.96 27.59 16.92
C ASP A 422 0.46 27.61 17.24
N LEU A 423 -0.41 27.23 16.30
CA LEU A 423 -1.87 27.36 16.49
C LEU A 423 -2.51 26.11 17.08
N LEU A 424 -2.22 24.92 16.55
CA LEU A 424 -2.75 23.65 17.07
C LEU A 424 -2.39 23.41 18.55
N PRO A 425 -1.16 23.68 19.02
CA PRO A 425 -0.81 23.51 20.43
C PRO A 425 -1.59 24.43 21.39
N ARG A 426 -2.28 25.47 20.88
CA ARG A 426 -3.14 26.35 21.70
C ARG A 426 -4.54 25.79 21.93
N ILE A 427 -4.97 24.84 21.09
CA ILE A 427 -6.33 24.27 21.15
C ILE A 427 -6.35 22.84 21.70
N ILE A 428 -5.23 22.11 21.65
CA ILE A 428 -5.09 20.76 22.18
C ILE A 428 -3.70 20.54 22.78
N ASP A 429 -3.64 19.92 23.96
CA ASP A 429 -2.38 19.42 24.52
C ASP A 429 -1.97 18.13 23.81
N CYS A 430 -1.09 18.24 22.82
CA CYS A 430 -0.59 17.10 22.08
C CYS A 430 0.86 17.32 21.63
N PRO A 431 1.84 16.56 22.16
CA PRO A 431 3.24 16.82 21.90
C PRO A 431 3.69 16.39 20.51
N ARG A 432 2.93 15.55 19.80
CA ARG A 432 3.31 14.98 18.50
C ARG A 432 2.14 15.05 17.55
N MET A 433 2.32 15.70 16.42
CA MET A 433 1.26 15.85 15.42
C MET A 433 1.79 15.56 14.03
N ILE A 434 0.95 15.03 13.16
CA ILE A 434 1.20 14.98 11.73
C ILE A 434 0.02 15.59 10.99
N VAL A 435 0.32 16.58 10.14
CA VAL A 435 -0.64 17.19 9.23
C VAL A 435 -0.39 16.66 7.83
N THR A 436 -1.32 15.89 7.28
CA THR A 436 -1.23 15.40 5.90
C THR A 436 -1.59 16.51 4.89
N MET A 437 -0.88 16.55 3.77
CA MET A 437 -0.92 17.64 2.78
C MET A 437 -1.15 17.11 1.35
N GLY A 438 -1.74 15.92 1.23
CA GLY A 438 -2.01 15.27 -0.06
C GLY A 438 -0.74 15.11 -0.90
N VAL A 439 -0.73 15.72 -2.09
CA VAL A 439 0.40 15.64 -3.04
C VAL A 439 1.68 16.35 -2.55
N GLU A 440 1.59 17.16 -1.49
CA GLU A 440 2.76 17.81 -0.88
C GLU A 440 3.40 16.94 0.23
N GLY A 441 2.80 15.80 0.57
CA GLY A 441 3.29 14.85 1.57
C GLY A 441 2.68 15.10 2.94
N CYS A 442 3.51 15.24 3.97
CA CYS A 442 3.03 15.54 5.32
C CYS A 442 3.99 16.47 6.08
N LEU A 443 3.45 17.22 7.03
CA LEU A 443 4.21 17.97 8.02
C LEU A 443 4.20 17.20 9.34
N VAL A 444 5.38 16.97 9.92
CA VAL A 444 5.55 16.36 11.23
C VAL A 444 5.90 17.44 12.26
N HIS A 445 5.27 17.38 13.42
CA HIS A 445 5.49 18.27 14.56
C HIS A 445 5.81 17.44 15.80
N GLU A 446 6.83 17.88 16.55
CA GLU A 446 7.18 17.33 17.85
C GLU A 446 7.53 18.49 18.79
N ALA A 447 6.97 18.49 20.00
CA ALA A 447 7.13 19.57 20.96
C ALA A 447 8.63 19.86 21.22
N GLY A 448 9.00 21.13 21.14
CA GLY A 448 10.38 21.58 21.29
C GLY A 448 11.26 21.45 20.03
N GLN A 449 10.72 20.94 18.92
CA GLN A 449 11.39 20.90 17.62
C GLN A 449 10.59 21.65 16.55
N PRO A 450 11.25 22.34 15.60
CA PRO A 450 10.55 22.95 14.48
C PRO A 450 9.95 21.86 13.59
N GLY A 451 8.72 22.06 13.12
CA GLY A 451 8.05 21.11 12.24
C GLY A 451 8.86 20.81 10.98
N ARG A 452 8.76 19.60 10.44
CA ARG A 452 9.48 19.18 9.22
C ARG A 452 8.51 18.71 8.16
N ILE A 453 8.79 19.05 6.90
CA ILE A 453 8.00 18.57 5.77
C ILE A 453 8.67 17.33 5.22
N ILE A 454 7.88 16.26 5.07
CA ILE A 454 8.24 15.03 4.38
C ILE A 454 7.50 15.02 3.05
N PRO A 455 8.20 15.08 1.90
CA PRO A 455 7.57 15.10 0.58
C PRO A 455 6.72 13.86 0.29
N ALA A 456 5.73 13.98 -0.59
CA ALA A 456 4.94 12.83 -1.06
C ALA A 456 5.77 11.88 -1.93
N PHE A 457 5.49 10.57 -1.86
CA PHE A 457 6.26 9.55 -2.59
C PHE A 457 5.65 9.12 -3.93
N THR A 458 4.45 9.60 -4.23
CA THR A 458 3.81 9.43 -5.54
C THR A 458 2.98 10.66 -5.87
N ARG A 459 2.94 11.03 -7.16
CA ARG A 459 2.05 12.05 -7.71
C ARG A 459 0.89 11.45 -8.50
N THR A 460 0.98 10.16 -8.83
CA THR A 460 -0.07 9.44 -9.55
C THR A 460 -1.09 8.93 -8.54
N VAL A 461 -2.32 9.40 -8.66
CA VAL A 461 -3.42 9.08 -7.74
C VAL A 461 -4.50 8.36 -8.53
N THR A 462 -4.75 7.09 -8.18
CA THR A 462 -5.87 6.33 -8.74
C THR A 462 -7.12 6.54 -7.88
N ASP A 463 -6.99 6.38 -6.56
CA ASP A 463 -8.05 6.70 -5.60
C ASP A 463 -7.44 7.23 -4.30
N THR A 464 -7.82 8.43 -3.85
CA THR A 464 -7.35 8.98 -2.55
C THR A 464 -8.03 8.36 -1.34
N MET A 465 -9.11 7.61 -1.56
CA MET A 465 -9.93 7.02 -0.49
C MET A 465 -9.11 6.13 0.44
N GLY A 466 -9.18 6.41 1.74
CA GLY A 466 -8.52 5.61 2.77
C GLY A 466 -7.00 5.76 2.82
N ALA A 467 -6.39 6.65 2.03
CA ALA A 467 -4.95 6.92 2.12
C ALA A 467 -4.58 7.57 3.46
N GLY A 468 -5.42 8.48 3.96
CA GLY A 468 -5.31 9.07 5.29
C GLY A 468 -5.48 8.03 6.41
N ASP A 469 -6.45 7.13 6.28
CA ASP A 469 -6.66 6.05 7.24
C ASP A 469 -5.46 5.09 7.29
N ALA A 470 -4.90 4.73 6.13
CA ALA A 470 -3.70 3.89 6.04
C ALA A 470 -2.47 4.60 6.61
N PHE A 471 -2.32 5.90 6.35
CA PHE A 471 -1.28 6.73 6.95
C PHE A 471 -1.38 6.70 8.48
N PHE A 472 -2.55 7.02 9.02
CA PHE A 472 -2.80 7.08 10.46
C PHE A 472 -2.63 5.71 11.13
N ALA A 473 -3.11 4.64 10.49
CA ALA A 473 -3.00 3.26 10.97
C ALA A 473 -1.55 2.80 11.13
N LEU A 474 -0.63 3.28 10.28
CA LEU A 474 0.80 2.93 10.37
C LEU A 474 1.58 3.89 11.25
N ALA A 475 1.32 5.19 11.15
CA ALA A 475 2.03 6.19 11.94
C ALA A 475 1.75 6.06 13.44
N SER A 476 0.50 5.79 13.83
CA SER A 476 0.11 5.78 15.25
C SER A 476 0.82 4.71 16.08
N PRO A 477 0.88 3.43 15.65
CA PRO A 477 1.64 2.41 16.37
C PRO A 477 3.14 2.71 16.44
N LEU A 478 3.73 3.29 15.39
CA LEU A 478 5.13 3.68 15.39
C LEU A 478 5.42 4.75 16.44
N VAL A 479 4.62 5.83 16.46
CA VAL A 479 4.80 6.90 17.45
C VAL A 479 4.56 6.37 18.87
N ALA A 480 3.58 5.48 19.06
CA ALA A 480 3.32 4.83 20.34
C ALA A 480 4.47 3.93 20.82
N ALA A 481 5.18 3.28 19.88
CA ALA A 481 6.38 2.50 20.16
C ALA A 481 7.64 3.35 20.44
N GLY A 482 7.54 4.68 20.38
CA GLY A 482 8.65 5.61 20.58
C GLY A 482 9.49 5.87 19.33
N CYS A 483 8.99 5.53 18.14
CA CYS A 483 9.62 5.88 16.88
C CYS A 483 9.65 7.41 16.70
N PRO A 484 10.77 8.01 16.24
CA PRO A 484 10.81 9.42 15.87
C PRO A 484 9.68 9.78 14.90
N VAL A 485 9.01 10.91 15.11
CA VAL A 485 7.83 11.30 14.32
C VAL A 485 8.17 11.45 12.83
N GLU A 486 9.41 11.84 12.49
CA GLU A 486 9.88 11.89 11.10
C GLU A 486 9.86 10.51 10.43
N TYR A 487 10.27 9.46 11.13
CA TYR A 487 10.25 8.09 10.61
C TYR A 487 8.82 7.53 10.54
N ALA A 488 7.97 7.87 11.52
CA ALA A 488 6.55 7.55 11.46
C ALA A 488 5.86 8.24 10.27
N GLY A 489 6.20 9.50 9.98
CA GLY A 489 5.67 10.24 8.84
C GLY A 489 6.15 9.69 7.49
N LEU A 490 7.42 9.27 7.39
CA LEU A 490 7.95 8.56 6.22
C LEU A 490 7.18 7.25 5.99
N ALA A 491 7.02 6.43 7.02
CA ALA A 491 6.28 5.17 6.92
C ALA A 491 4.80 5.42 6.57
N GLY A 492 4.19 6.45 7.13
CA GLY A 492 2.84 6.90 6.79
C GLY A 492 2.71 7.31 5.31
N ASN A 493 3.64 8.13 4.80
CA ASN A 493 3.65 8.53 3.37
C ASN A 493 3.83 7.31 2.46
N ALA A 494 4.67 6.34 2.85
CA ALA A 494 4.83 5.09 2.12
C ALA A 494 3.55 4.26 2.10
N ALA A 495 2.86 4.14 3.24
CA ALA A 495 1.58 3.43 3.35
C ALA A 495 0.49 4.12 2.51
N GLY A 496 0.37 5.46 2.60
CA GLY A 496 -0.56 6.24 1.80
C GLY A 496 -0.28 6.11 0.30
N ALA A 497 0.99 6.13 -0.11
CA ALA A 497 1.41 5.97 -1.50
C ALA A 497 1.12 4.57 -2.07
N ILE A 498 1.25 3.51 -1.27
CA ILE A 498 0.77 2.15 -1.65
C ILE A 498 -0.76 2.17 -1.79
N LYS A 499 -1.45 2.79 -0.82
CA LYS A 499 -2.91 2.80 -0.77
C LYS A 499 -3.56 3.52 -1.95
N VAL A 500 -3.00 4.62 -2.43
CA VAL A 500 -3.57 5.36 -3.57
C VAL A 500 -3.55 4.60 -4.90
N GLY A 501 -2.80 3.50 -4.99
CA GLY A 501 -2.82 2.56 -6.12
C GLY A 501 -3.86 1.44 -5.97
N ILE A 502 -4.55 1.35 -4.83
CA ILE A 502 -5.55 0.31 -4.53
C ILE A 502 -6.94 0.97 -4.59
N VAL A 503 -7.86 0.39 -5.36
CA VAL A 503 -9.24 0.88 -5.43
C VAL A 503 -9.98 0.58 -4.12
N GLY A 504 -10.53 1.61 -3.47
CA GLY A 504 -11.29 1.50 -2.22
C GLY A 504 -10.53 0.77 -1.10
N HIS A 505 -11.24 -0.05 -0.31
CA HIS A 505 -10.65 -0.84 0.77
C HIS A 505 -10.43 -2.33 0.41
N ARG A 506 -10.16 -2.63 -0.87
CA ARG A 506 -9.91 -4.00 -1.34
C ARG A 506 -8.79 -4.70 -0.58
N GLU A 507 -7.67 -4.00 -0.38
CA GLU A 507 -6.49 -4.55 0.29
C GLU A 507 -5.97 -3.59 1.38
N SER A 508 -5.46 -4.19 2.46
CA SER A 508 -4.67 -3.55 3.51
C SER A 508 -3.22 -3.38 3.05
N VAL A 509 -2.50 -2.43 3.66
CA VAL A 509 -1.06 -2.27 3.44
C VAL A 509 -0.34 -3.26 4.35
N GLY A 510 0.07 -4.40 3.80
CA GLY A 510 0.80 -5.42 4.54
C GLY A 510 2.23 -5.00 4.90
N LYS A 511 2.73 -5.49 6.04
CA LYS A 511 4.09 -5.23 6.56
C LYS A 511 5.18 -5.45 5.52
N VAL A 512 5.11 -6.55 4.78
CA VAL A 512 6.12 -6.92 3.76
C VAL A 512 6.13 -5.92 2.59
N ALA A 513 4.95 -5.52 2.12
CA ALA A 513 4.84 -4.54 1.02
C ALA A 513 5.41 -3.18 1.44
N LEU A 514 5.10 -2.73 2.67
CA LEU A 514 5.62 -1.51 3.24
C LEU A 514 7.15 -1.53 3.37
N LEU A 515 7.72 -2.56 3.99
CA LEU A 515 9.18 -2.69 4.16
C LEU A 515 9.89 -2.75 2.82
N LYS A 516 9.36 -3.49 1.83
CA LYS A 516 9.92 -3.53 0.48
C LYS A 516 9.90 -2.17 -0.19
N TYR A 517 8.83 -1.41 -0.03
CA TYR A 517 8.74 -0.08 -0.62
C TYR A 517 9.73 0.89 0.03
N ILE A 518 9.77 0.95 1.37
CA ILE A 518 10.73 1.79 2.11
C ILE A 518 12.18 1.40 1.76
N THR A 519 12.47 0.09 1.69
CA THR A 519 13.77 -0.42 1.23
C THR A 519 14.06 0.04 -0.19
N SER A 520 13.08 0.01 -1.09
CA SER A 520 13.26 0.49 -2.46
C SER A 520 13.49 2.00 -2.53
N LEU A 521 13.00 2.79 -1.58
CA LEU A 521 13.23 4.25 -1.54
C LEU A 521 14.61 4.57 -0.98
N LEU A 522 15.07 3.84 0.05
CA LEU A 522 16.31 4.12 0.79
C LEU A 522 17.53 3.30 0.32
N ARG A 523 17.40 2.52 -0.77
CA ARG A 523 18.51 1.83 -1.44
C ARG A 523 19.11 2.60 -2.61
#